data_AF-A0A661E3U8-F1
#
_entry.id   AF-A0A661E3U8-F1
#
_cell.length_a   1.000
_cell.length_b   1.000
_cell.length_c   1.000
_cell.angle_alpha   90.00
_cell.angle_beta   90.00
_cell.angle_gamma   90.00
#
_symmetry.space_group_name_H-M   'P 1'
#
loop_
_entity.id
_entity.type
_entity.pdbx_description
1 polymer ?
#
loop_
_entity_poly.entity_id
_entity_poly.type
_entity_poly.pdbx_seq_one_letter_code
_entity_poly.pdbx_strand_id
1 'polypeptide(L)'
;LLDGIVWPKVENAEEMRWLCDLLTSLEQHLGLPANSIWLQFLVESASALEQLDKIVDIARPRLCGIIWGAADYAADVGLHEWANDHPLFDWARAVIVNAAGAAGVPAIDAMTFNYPTPLHRGDNLNDQQRAANREKILTALAEVYADAIHGKNLGMSGKWVGHPGQLLMVQAAYLEHGGDEELQRALNALESYRISVEQGHGATIIGEGDNAKMADRATDRDLRSRLRRYAALGLLAADVAHNAGLISGQELIELMSSTEAGS
;
A
#
# COMPACT_ATOMS: atom_id res chain seq x y z
N LEU A 1 -15.03 16.75 8.23
CA LEU A 1 -15.58 15.52 8.84
C LEU A 1 -14.38 14.62 9.18
N LEU A 2 -14.52 13.74 10.17
CA LEU A 2 -13.51 12.75 10.50
C LEU A 2 -13.83 11.48 9.70
N ASP A 3 -12.89 11.01 8.88
CA ASP A 3 -13.08 9.79 8.09
C ASP A 3 -12.68 8.52 8.87
N GLY A 4 -11.69 8.64 9.75
CA GLY A 4 -11.20 7.51 10.54
C GLY A 4 -10.06 7.86 11.47
N ILE A 5 -9.51 6.85 12.12
CA ILE A 5 -8.38 6.97 13.04
C ILE A 5 -7.24 6.00 12.67
N VAL A 6 -6.03 6.35 13.10
CA VAL A 6 -4.88 5.44 13.13
C VAL A 6 -4.62 5.10 14.60
N TRP A 7 -4.72 3.82 14.95
CA TRP A 7 -4.46 3.34 16.30
C TRP A 7 -3.04 2.77 16.42
N PRO A 8 -2.15 3.43 17.19
CA PRO A 8 -0.81 2.94 17.40
C PRO A 8 -0.79 1.77 18.39
N LYS A 9 0.30 1.02 18.37
CA LYS A 9 0.73 0.09 19.41
C LYS A 9 -0.35 -0.87 19.89
N VAL A 10 -1.07 -1.47 18.93
CA VAL A 10 -1.94 -2.59 19.27
C VAL A 10 -1.06 -3.69 19.84
N GLU A 11 -1.38 -4.20 21.02
CA GLU A 11 -0.60 -5.28 21.64
C GLU A 11 -1.31 -6.63 21.56
N ASN A 12 -2.64 -6.65 21.51
CA ASN A 12 -3.42 -7.89 21.53
C ASN A 12 -4.86 -7.71 21.02
N ALA A 13 -5.57 -8.84 20.89
CA ALA A 13 -6.95 -8.89 20.40
C ALA A 13 -7.98 -8.27 21.38
N GLU A 14 -7.73 -8.28 22.69
CA GLU A 14 -8.65 -7.71 23.68
C GLU A 14 -8.66 -6.18 23.60
N GLU A 15 -7.48 -5.57 23.43
CA GLU A 15 -7.35 -4.14 23.17
C GLU A 15 -8.11 -3.73 21.90
N MET A 16 -7.95 -4.50 20.81
CA MET A 16 -8.65 -4.22 19.56
C MET A 16 -10.18 -4.32 19.72
N ARG A 17 -10.66 -5.28 20.53
CA ARG A 17 -12.10 -5.40 20.83
C ARG A 17 -12.61 -4.19 21.59
N TRP A 18 -11.89 -3.80 22.65
CA TRP A 18 -12.22 -2.62 23.43
C TRP A 18 -12.28 -1.36 22.55
N LEU A 19 -11.31 -1.19 21.65
CA LEU A 19 -11.30 -0.07 20.71
C LEU A 19 -12.53 -0.09 19.79
N CYS A 20 -12.85 -1.24 19.19
CA CYS A 20 -14.01 -1.37 18.31
C CYS A 20 -15.34 -1.11 19.02
N ASP A 21 -15.47 -1.56 20.28
CA ASP A 21 -16.65 -1.32 21.11
C ASP A 21 -16.79 0.17 21.48
N LEU A 22 -15.66 0.83 21.78
CA LEU A 22 -15.60 2.26 22.03
C LEU A 22 -16.03 3.07 20.80
N LEU A 23 -15.48 2.75 19.62
CA LEU A 23 -15.85 3.41 18.37
C LEU A 23 -17.33 3.22 18.03
N THR A 24 -17.85 2.01 18.24
CA THR A 24 -19.28 1.72 18.06
C THR A 24 -20.14 2.56 19.00
N SER A 25 -19.74 2.70 20.26
CA SER A 25 -20.46 3.52 21.25
C SER A 25 -20.42 5.01 20.89
N LEU A 26 -19.30 5.49 20.36
CA LEU A 26 -19.15 6.87 19.88
C LEU A 26 -20.03 7.14 18.65
N GLU A 27 -20.06 6.23 17.68
CA GLU A 27 -20.93 6.34 16.51
C GLU A 27 -22.40 6.43 16.93
N GLN A 28 -22.84 5.58 17.85
CA GLN A 28 -24.20 5.62 18.40
C GLN A 28 -24.50 6.93 19.12
N HIS A 29 -23.59 7.41 19.96
CA HIS A 29 -23.75 8.67 20.70
C HIS A 29 -23.85 9.88 19.78
N LEU A 30 -23.10 9.87 18.67
CA LEU A 30 -23.06 10.95 17.69
C LEU A 30 -24.10 10.81 16.57
N GLY A 31 -24.88 9.72 16.55
CA GLY A 31 -25.84 9.43 15.49
C GLY A 31 -25.21 9.14 14.13
N LEU A 32 -23.97 8.64 14.12
CA LEU A 32 -23.25 8.26 12.91
C LEU A 32 -23.66 6.85 12.44
N PRO A 33 -23.57 6.55 11.13
CA PRO A 33 -23.76 5.20 10.63
C PRO A 33 -22.79 4.21 11.29
N ALA A 34 -23.23 2.97 11.50
CA ALA A 34 -22.37 1.93 12.06
C ALA A 34 -21.13 1.71 11.18
N ASN A 35 -19.95 1.64 11.80
CA ASN A 35 -18.65 1.47 11.15
C ASN A 35 -18.25 2.61 10.19
N SER A 36 -18.82 3.81 10.35
CA SER A 36 -18.42 4.97 9.54
C SER A 36 -17.08 5.57 9.98
N ILE A 37 -16.62 5.32 11.21
CA ILE A 37 -15.27 5.69 11.65
C ILE A 37 -14.32 4.58 11.25
N TRP A 38 -13.56 4.81 10.18
CA TRP A 38 -12.60 3.82 9.69
C TRP A 38 -11.38 3.69 10.62
N LEU A 39 -10.74 2.53 10.56
CA LEU A 39 -9.61 2.18 11.41
C LEU A 39 -8.43 1.73 10.56
N GLN A 40 -7.27 2.32 10.80
CA GLN A 40 -5.99 1.68 10.56
C GLN A 40 -5.31 1.40 11.88
N PHE A 41 -4.47 0.39 11.95
CA PHE A 41 -3.66 0.15 13.14
C PHE A 41 -2.24 -0.24 12.80
N LEU A 42 -1.33 0.01 13.73
CA LEU A 42 0.08 -0.34 13.60
C LEU A 42 0.32 -1.74 14.18
N VAL A 43 1.00 -2.57 13.40
CA VAL A 43 1.63 -3.81 13.85
C VAL A 43 3.07 -3.47 14.15
N GLU A 44 3.36 -3.23 15.43
CA GLU A 44 4.65 -2.73 15.89
C GLU A 44 5.14 -3.41 17.18
N SER A 45 4.57 -4.56 17.53
CA SER A 45 5.06 -5.45 18.59
C SER A 45 5.02 -6.91 18.14
N ALA A 46 5.87 -7.74 18.75
CA ALA A 46 5.87 -9.17 18.51
C ALA A 46 4.54 -9.81 18.95
N SER A 47 3.98 -9.35 20.07
CA SER A 47 2.69 -9.83 20.59
C SER A 47 1.55 -9.61 19.59
N ALA A 48 1.52 -8.43 18.94
CA ALA A 48 0.52 -8.12 17.93
C ALA A 48 0.66 -8.99 16.69
N LEU A 49 1.90 -9.20 16.24
CA LEU A 49 2.20 -9.99 15.04
C LEU A 49 1.79 -11.47 15.22
N GLU A 50 2.03 -12.05 16.41
CA GLU A 50 1.64 -13.42 16.77
C GLU A 50 0.11 -13.65 16.84
N GLN A 51 -0.67 -12.57 16.98
CA GLN A 51 -2.13 -12.61 17.12
C GLN A 51 -2.85 -11.82 16.02
N LEU A 52 -2.14 -11.52 14.93
CA LEU A 52 -2.61 -10.58 13.92
C LEU A 52 -3.92 -11.01 13.27
N ASP A 53 -4.12 -12.32 13.07
CA ASP A 53 -5.36 -12.89 12.55
C ASP A 53 -6.59 -12.49 13.38
N LYS A 54 -6.50 -12.63 14.71
CA LYS A 54 -7.57 -12.28 15.65
C LYS A 54 -7.81 -10.77 15.69
N ILE A 55 -6.73 -9.98 15.72
CA ILE A 55 -6.81 -8.52 15.72
C ILE A 55 -7.53 -8.04 14.45
N VAL A 56 -7.14 -8.56 13.29
CA VAL A 56 -7.74 -8.24 12.00
C VAL A 56 -9.21 -8.65 11.95
N ASP A 57 -9.56 -9.86 12.41
CA ASP A 57 -10.95 -10.33 12.39
C ASP A 57 -11.87 -9.47 13.25
N ILE A 58 -11.39 -8.95 14.38
CA ILE A 58 -12.14 -8.02 15.24
C ILE A 58 -12.30 -6.66 14.54
N ALA A 59 -11.23 -6.13 13.95
CA ALA A 59 -11.24 -4.82 13.30
C ALA A 59 -12.00 -4.79 11.96
N ARG A 60 -12.15 -5.96 11.30
CA ARG A 60 -12.63 -6.13 9.93
C ARG A 60 -13.84 -5.27 9.52
N PRO A 61 -14.89 -5.06 10.34
CA PRO A 61 -16.04 -4.25 9.92
C PRO A 61 -15.73 -2.79 9.60
N ARG A 62 -14.63 -2.24 10.12
CA ARG A 62 -14.21 -0.84 9.95
C ARG A 62 -12.75 -0.68 9.51
N LEU A 63 -12.03 -1.79 9.33
CA LEU A 63 -10.61 -1.78 8.96
C LEU A 63 -10.43 -1.23 7.53
N CYS A 64 -9.54 -0.26 7.36
CA CYS A 64 -9.21 0.32 6.07
C CYS A 64 -7.70 0.27 5.75
N GLY A 65 -6.89 -0.36 6.60
CA GLY A 65 -5.48 -0.61 6.32
C GLY A 65 -4.73 -1.15 7.54
N ILE A 66 -3.62 -1.83 7.30
CA ILE A 66 -2.71 -2.34 8.35
C ILE A 66 -1.33 -1.75 8.10
N ILE A 67 -0.72 -1.17 9.14
CA ILE A 67 0.52 -0.41 9.02
C ILE A 67 1.65 -1.17 9.70
N TRP A 68 2.79 -1.30 9.04
CA TRP A 68 4.01 -1.86 9.62
C TRP A 68 4.76 -0.80 10.45
N GLY A 69 5.08 -1.12 11.71
CA GLY A 69 5.90 -0.27 12.58
C GLY A 69 7.25 -0.91 12.91
N ALA A 70 8.26 -0.57 12.12
CA ALA A 70 9.57 -1.24 12.18
C ALA A 70 10.37 -0.97 13.47
N ALA A 71 10.41 0.28 13.95
CA ALA A 71 11.29 0.66 15.07
C ALA A 71 10.82 0.06 16.40
N ASP A 72 9.53 0.18 16.71
CA ASP A 72 8.96 -0.38 17.93
C ASP A 72 9.03 -1.91 17.91
N TYR A 73 8.78 -2.55 16.76
CA TYR A 73 8.94 -3.99 16.62
C TYR A 73 10.40 -4.43 16.85
N ALA A 74 11.35 -3.71 16.26
CA ALA A 74 12.78 -4.01 16.43
C ALA A 74 13.23 -3.92 17.88
N ALA A 75 12.72 -2.94 18.62
CA ALA A 75 12.96 -2.80 20.05
C ALA A 75 12.36 -3.98 20.83
N ASP A 76 11.13 -4.39 20.49
CA ASP A 76 10.41 -5.46 21.17
C ASP A 76 11.08 -6.84 20.99
N VAL A 77 11.58 -7.14 19.78
CA VAL A 77 12.30 -8.39 19.51
C VAL A 77 13.81 -8.33 19.84
N GLY A 78 14.30 -7.18 20.31
CA GLY A 78 15.69 -7.00 20.75
C GLY A 78 16.73 -6.96 19.61
N LEU A 79 16.39 -6.42 18.44
CA LEU A 79 17.36 -6.25 17.35
C LEU A 79 18.39 -5.18 17.71
N HIS A 80 19.67 -5.56 17.71
CA HIS A 80 20.78 -4.64 18.01
C HIS A 80 21.06 -3.67 16.86
N GLU A 81 21.08 -4.16 15.63
CA GLU A 81 21.21 -3.38 14.40
C GLU A 81 20.23 -3.94 13.38
N TRP A 82 19.62 -3.06 12.59
CA TRP A 82 18.65 -3.46 11.59
C TRP A 82 18.68 -2.48 10.41
N ALA A 83 18.33 -3.02 9.24
CA ALA A 83 18.10 -2.29 8.02
C ALA A 83 16.69 -2.63 7.51
N ASN A 84 16.20 -1.88 6.52
CA ASN A 84 14.84 -2.05 6.02
C ASN A 84 14.59 -3.45 5.43
N ASP A 85 15.62 -4.09 4.87
CA ASP A 85 15.63 -5.44 4.29
C ASP A 85 15.99 -6.56 5.30
N HIS A 86 15.95 -6.27 6.60
CA HIS A 86 16.22 -7.28 7.62
C HIS A 86 15.24 -8.46 7.50
N PRO A 87 15.68 -9.74 7.55
CA PRO A 87 14.82 -10.90 7.31
C PRO A 87 13.59 -11.00 8.24
N LEU A 88 13.71 -10.56 9.50
CA LEU A 88 12.57 -10.51 10.42
C LEU A 88 11.54 -9.44 10.01
N PHE A 89 11.98 -8.33 9.43
CA PHE A 89 11.06 -7.33 8.90
C PHE A 89 10.37 -7.86 7.66
N ASP A 90 11.08 -8.55 6.76
CA ASP A 90 10.46 -9.17 5.58
C ASP A 90 9.44 -10.24 5.96
N TRP A 91 9.73 -11.04 6.98
CA TRP A 91 8.74 -11.97 7.54
C TRP A 91 7.53 -11.25 8.10
N ALA A 92 7.72 -10.22 8.93
CA ALA A 92 6.62 -9.45 9.50
C ALA A 92 5.77 -8.77 8.40
N ARG A 93 6.41 -8.19 7.39
CA ARG A 93 5.75 -7.63 6.21
C ARG A 93 4.93 -8.69 5.46
N ALA A 94 5.49 -9.88 5.24
CA ALA A 94 4.77 -10.96 4.57
C ALA A 94 3.52 -11.40 5.36
N VAL A 95 3.63 -11.49 6.69
CA VAL A 95 2.49 -11.79 7.58
C VAL A 95 1.42 -10.69 7.49
N ILE A 96 1.83 -9.42 7.54
CA ILE A 96 0.94 -8.26 7.43
C ILE A 96 0.25 -8.20 6.07
N VAL A 97 1.00 -8.37 4.97
CA VAL A 97 0.45 -8.37 3.60
C VAL A 97 -0.58 -9.48 3.44
N ASN A 98 -0.30 -10.68 3.96
CA ASN A 98 -1.24 -11.79 3.91
C ASN A 98 -2.52 -11.50 4.72
N ALA A 99 -2.39 -10.95 5.94
CA ALA A 99 -3.52 -10.59 6.78
C ALA A 99 -4.37 -9.45 6.17
N ALA A 100 -3.72 -8.43 5.61
CA ALA A 100 -4.37 -7.32 4.91
C ALA A 100 -5.13 -7.83 3.67
N GLY A 101 -4.51 -8.72 2.89
CA GLY A 101 -5.15 -9.39 1.75
C GLY A 101 -6.38 -10.21 2.15
N ALA A 102 -6.31 -10.93 3.27
CA ALA A 102 -7.45 -11.68 3.82
C ALA A 102 -8.58 -10.76 4.30
N ALA A 103 -8.27 -9.54 4.74
CA ALA A 103 -9.24 -8.51 5.11
C ALA A 103 -9.75 -7.68 3.91
N GLY A 104 -9.08 -7.73 2.77
CA GLY A 104 -9.39 -6.89 1.61
C GLY A 104 -8.99 -5.42 1.79
N VAL A 105 -7.96 -5.15 2.60
CA VAL A 105 -7.47 -3.80 2.90
C VAL A 105 -6.00 -3.66 2.49
N PRO A 106 -5.47 -2.44 2.26
CA PRO A 106 -4.06 -2.25 1.96
C PRO A 106 -3.16 -2.52 3.17
N ALA A 107 -1.98 -3.09 2.92
CA ALA A 107 -0.86 -3.08 3.84
C ALA A 107 0.03 -1.86 3.56
N ILE A 108 0.44 -1.13 4.59
CA ILE A 108 1.21 0.11 4.49
C ILE A 108 2.56 -0.09 5.19
N ASP A 109 3.64 0.20 4.49
CA ASP A 109 5.00 0.01 4.98
C ASP A 109 5.47 1.16 5.89
N ALA A 110 6.47 0.88 6.72
CA ALA A 110 7.09 1.83 7.63
C ALA A 110 7.87 2.90 6.85
N MET A 111 8.09 4.08 7.43
CA MET A 111 8.93 5.11 6.81
C MET A 111 10.42 4.72 6.80
N THR A 112 11.17 5.23 5.84
CA THR A 112 12.64 5.16 5.84
C THR A 112 13.21 6.14 6.87
N PHE A 113 14.09 5.68 7.75
CA PHE A 113 14.63 6.48 8.86
C PHE A 113 15.75 7.44 8.44
N ASN A 114 16.43 7.18 7.32
CA ASN A 114 17.40 8.13 6.77
C ASN A 114 16.68 9.28 6.06
N TYR A 115 16.51 10.40 6.75
CA TYR A 115 15.79 11.55 6.20
C TYR A 115 16.68 12.33 5.23
N PRO A 116 16.18 12.84 4.10
CA PRO A 116 16.97 13.63 3.16
C PRO A 116 17.13 15.10 3.63
N THR A 117 17.81 15.28 4.75
CA THR A 117 18.12 16.57 5.41
C THR A 117 19.61 16.91 5.31
N PRO A 118 20.03 18.18 5.25
CA PRO A 118 21.45 18.54 5.16
C PRO A 118 22.22 18.24 6.46
N LEU A 119 23.51 17.94 6.34
CA LEU A 119 24.46 17.77 7.46
C LEU A 119 24.87 19.12 8.07
N HIS A 120 25.05 20.14 7.22
CA HIS A 120 25.46 21.49 7.60
C HIS A 120 24.35 22.50 7.31
N ARG A 121 24.16 23.48 8.19
CA ARG A 121 23.12 24.53 8.10
C ARG A 121 23.72 25.93 8.09
N GLY A 122 23.00 26.90 7.54
CA GLY A 122 23.37 28.31 7.47
C GLY A 122 23.64 28.81 6.06
N ASP A 123 23.76 30.13 5.89
CA ASP A 123 23.81 30.76 4.56
C ASP A 123 25.23 30.73 3.94
N ASN A 124 26.27 30.72 4.78
CA ASN A 124 27.67 30.83 4.40
C ASN A 124 28.40 29.48 4.37
N LEU A 125 27.77 28.44 3.80
CA LEU A 125 28.41 27.13 3.63
C LEU A 125 29.53 27.21 2.58
N ASN A 126 30.68 26.63 2.90
CA ASN A 126 31.76 26.44 1.93
C ASN A 126 31.41 25.33 0.92
N ASP A 127 32.18 25.23 -0.16
CA ASP A 127 31.90 24.27 -1.25
C ASP A 127 31.92 22.81 -0.77
N GLN A 128 32.83 22.48 0.15
CA GLN A 128 32.91 21.14 0.73
C GLN A 128 31.64 20.78 1.53
N GLN A 129 31.12 21.72 2.32
CA GLN A 129 29.88 21.54 3.08
C GLN A 129 28.66 21.44 2.17
N ARG A 130 28.62 22.21 1.07
CA ARG A 130 27.55 22.10 0.06
C ARG A 130 27.59 20.76 -0.66
N ALA A 131 28.78 20.27 -1.02
CA ALA A 131 28.97 18.96 -1.61
C ALA A 131 28.54 17.84 -0.66
N ALA A 132 28.95 17.88 0.61
CA ALA A 132 28.55 16.91 1.63
C ALA A 132 27.04 16.89 1.88
N ASN A 133 26.39 18.08 1.92
CA ASN A 133 24.94 18.17 2.02
C ASN A 133 24.25 17.52 0.81
N ARG A 134 24.73 17.80 -0.40
CA ARG A 134 24.18 17.23 -1.64
C ARG A 134 24.31 15.70 -1.64
N GLU A 135 25.49 15.18 -1.32
CA GLU A 135 25.76 13.74 -1.26
C GLU A 135 24.82 13.06 -0.27
N LYS A 136 24.76 13.54 0.98
CA LYS A 136 23.90 12.94 2.00
C LYS A 136 22.42 12.94 1.62
N ILE A 137 21.93 14.03 1.04
CA ILE A 137 20.54 14.13 0.57
C ILE A 137 20.28 13.12 -0.55
N LEU A 138 21.17 13.03 -1.54
CA LEU A 138 21.03 12.09 -2.66
C LEU A 138 21.08 10.63 -2.19
N THR A 139 21.97 10.30 -1.27
CA THR A 139 22.05 8.96 -0.65
C THR A 139 20.74 8.62 0.07
N ALA A 140 20.22 9.53 0.89
CA ALA A 140 18.95 9.31 1.60
C ALA A 140 17.76 9.16 0.64
N LEU A 141 17.71 9.94 -0.45
CA LEU A 141 16.67 9.80 -1.47
C LEU A 141 16.76 8.45 -2.19
N ALA A 142 17.97 8.00 -2.55
CA ALA A 142 18.18 6.70 -3.17
C ALA A 142 17.77 5.55 -2.25
N GLU A 143 18.07 5.65 -0.95
CA GLU A 143 17.65 4.67 0.07
C GLU A 143 16.12 4.61 0.18
N VAL A 144 15.44 5.76 0.23
CA VAL A 144 13.96 5.80 0.28
C VAL A 144 13.33 5.11 -0.93
N TYR A 145 13.86 5.35 -2.13
CA TYR A 145 13.36 4.71 -3.35
C TYR A 145 13.60 3.19 -3.29
N ALA A 146 14.80 2.74 -2.88
CA ALA A 146 15.11 1.32 -2.74
C ALA A 146 14.20 0.63 -1.72
N ASP A 147 13.98 1.25 -0.56
CA ASP A 147 13.07 0.76 0.48
C ASP A 147 11.62 0.66 -0.01
N ALA A 148 11.16 1.65 -0.77
CA ALA A 148 9.82 1.66 -1.35
C ALA A 148 9.64 0.56 -2.39
N ILE A 149 10.64 0.32 -3.26
CA ILE A 149 10.64 -0.79 -4.20
C ILE A 149 10.63 -2.14 -3.46
N HIS A 150 11.42 -2.28 -2.40
CA HIS A 150 11.44 -3.49 -1.57
C HIS A 150 10.06 -3.78 -0.96
N GLY A 151 9.46 -2.79 -0.30
CA GLY A 151 8.10 -2.91 0.26
C GLY A 151 7.05 -3.23 -0.81
N LYS A 152 7.09 -2.53 -1.96
CA LYS A 152 6.20 -2.79 -3.12
C LYS A 152 6.32 -4.24 -3.61
N ASN A 153 7.54 -4.76 -3.73
CA ASN A 153 7.80 -6.13 -4.20
C ASN A 153 7.31 -7.20 -3.21
N LEU A 154 7.28 -6.89 -1.91
CA LEU A 154 6.67 -7.74 -0.88
C LEU A 154 5.13 -7.66 -0.84
N GLY A 155 4.53 -6.72 -1.56
CA GLY A 155 3.07 -6.54 -1.65
C GLY A 155 2.50 -5.40 -0.81
N MET A 156 3.35 -4.55 -0.21
CA MET A 156 2.89 -3.33 0.47
C MET A 156 2.29 -2.36 -0.54
N SER A 157 1.11 -1.83 -0.23
CA SER A 157 0.31 -0.96 -1.10
C SER A 157 0.72 0.52 -1.01
N GLY A 158 1.47 0.89 0.02
CA GLY A 158 2.01 2.24 0.20
C GLY A 158 3.05 2.25 1.32
N LYS A 159 3.59 3.43 1.62
CA LYS A 159 4.63 3.63 2.64
C LYS A 159 4.41 4.95 3.37
N TRP A 160 4.61 4.98 4.68
CA TRP A 160 4.66 6.25 5.42
C TRP A 160 5.85 7.10 5.02
N VAL A 161 5.68 8.42 5.05
CA VAL A 161 6.75 9.39 4.77
C VAL A 161 6.81 10.43 5.89
N GLY A 162 8.01 10.69 6.39
CA GLY A 162 8.27 11.68 7.45
C GLY A 162 8.86 12.99 6.94
N HIS A 163 9.19 13.07 5.65
CA HIS A 163 9.78 14.26 5.02
C HIS A 163 9.31 14.42 3.57
N PRO A 164 9.03 15.65 3.06
CA PRO A 164 8.54 15.86 1.70
C PRO A 164 9.41 15.25 0.60
N GLY A 165 10.75 15.26 0.77
CA GLY A 165 11.66 14.59 -0.17
C GLY A 165 11.44 13.07 -0.28
N GLN A 166 10.96 12.42 0.78
CA GLN A 166 10.63 11.00 0.75
C GLN A 166 9.38 10.72 -0.08
N LEU A 167 8.38 11.61 -0.01
CA LEU A 167 7.15 11.50 -0.81
C LEU A 167 7.45 11.35 -2.29
N LEU A 168 8.37 12.17 -2.82
CA LEU A 168 8.75 12.12 -4.24
C LEU A 168 9.31 10.74 -4.64
N MET A 169 10.17 10.17 -3.79
CA MET A 169 10.81 8.88 -4.08
C MET A 169 9.84 7.70 -3.91
N VAL A 170 8.95 7.76 -2.90
CA VAL A 170 7.88 6.77 -2.74
C VAL A 170 6.91 6.82 -3.91
N GLN A 171 6.49 8.01 -4.35
CA GLN A 171 5.65 8.17 -5.53
C GLN A 171 6.34 7.63 -6.77
N ALA A 172 7.62 7.94 -7.00
CA ALA A 172 8.37 7.38 -8.12
C ALA A 172 8.36 5.84 -8.11
N ALA A 173 8.61 5.21 -6.95
CA ALA A 173 8.61 3.75 -6.83
C ALA A 173 7.22 3.12 -7.09
N TYR A 174 6.14 3.74 -6.58
CA TYR A 174 4.79 3.18 -6.69
C TYR A 174 4.10 3.50 -8.02
N LEU A 175 4.42 4.64 -8.65
CA LEU A 175 3.86 5.05 -9.93
C LEU A 175 4.64 4.50 -11.12
N GLU A 176 5.82 3.94 -10.92
CA GLU A 176 6.56 3.26 -11.99
C GLU A 176 5.77 2.05 -12.52
N HIS A 177 5.35 2.17 -13.80
CA HIS A 177 4.76 1.13 -14.62
C HIS A 177 5.58 0.98 -15.91
N GLY A 178 5.51 -0.17 -16.61
CA GLY A 178 6.23 -0.39 -17.87
C GLY A 178 5.67 0.38 -19.07
N GLY A 179 5.13 1.58 -18.85
CA GLY A 179 4.58 2.45 -19.88
C GLY A 179 3.20 2.05 -20.38
N ASP A 180 2.70 2.83 -21.34
CA ASP A 180 1.40 2.62 -21.99
C ASP A 180 1.32 1.29 -22.74
N GLU A 181 2.45 0.81 -23.28
CA GLU A 181 2.51 -0.48 -23.97
C GLU A 181 2.25 -1.65 -23.03
N GLU A 182 2.77 -1.63 -21.80
CA GLU A 182 2.46 -2.67 -20.81
C GLU A 182 0.99 -2.61 -20.38
N LEU A 183 0.46 -1.40 -20.17
CA LEU A 183 -0.93 -1.19 -19.81
C LEU A 183 -1.86 -1.72 -20.90
N GLN A 184 -1.58 -1.41 -22.18
CA GLN A 184 -2.36 -1.88 -23.31
C GLN A 184 -2.29 -3.41 -23.44
N ARG A 185 -1.11 -4.01 -23.25
CA ARG A 185 -0.97 -5.48 -23.22
C ARG A 185 -1.82 -6.12 -22.12
N ALA A 186 -1.84 -5.51 -20.94
CA ALA A 186 -2.68 -5.97 -19.83
C ALA A 186 -4.18 -5.87 -20.15
N LEU A 187 -4.64 -4.77 -20.75
CA LEU A 187 -6.04 -4.61 -21.16
C LEU A 187 -6.42 -5.62 -22.26
N ASN A 188 -5.56 -5.83 -23.25
CA ASN A 188 -5.79 -6.80 -24.33
C ASN A 188 -5.88 -8.24 -23.79
N ALA A 189 -5.06 -8.58 -22.78
CA ALA A 189 -5.10 -9.88 -22.13
C ALA A 189 -6.43 -10.12 -21.38
N LEU A 190 -6.92 -9.09 -20.67
CA LEU A 190 -8.21 -9.15 -19.98
C LEU A 190 -9.38 -9.35 -20.96
N GLU A 191 -9.36 -8.63 -22.08
CA GLU A 191 -10.38 -8.76 -23.12
C GLU A 191 -10.32 -10.14 -23.82
N SER A 192 -9.11 -10.62 -24.12
CA SER A 192 -8.91 -11.93 -24.73
C SER A 192 -9.44 -13.07 -23.85
N TYR A 193 -9.21 -12.97 -22.54
CA TYR A 193 -9.77 -13.93 -21.59
C TYR A 193 -11.30 -13.83 -21.48
N ARG A 194 -11.85 -12.61 -21.45
CA ARG A 194 -13.31 -12.38 -21.44
C ARG A 194 -14.00 -13.06 -22.63
N ILE A 195 -13.49 -12.84 -23.84
CA ILE A 195 -14.02 -13.47 -25.07
C ILE A 195 -13.93 -15.00 -24.99
N SER A 196 -12.82 -15.53 -24.48
CA SER A 196 -12.64 -16.98 -24.32
C SER A 196 -13.69 -17.60 -23.39
N VAL A 197 -13.97 -16.95 -22.26
CA VAL A 197 -15.00 -17.38 -21.30
C VAL A 197 -16.40 -17.32 -21.92
N GLU A 198 -16.71 -16.29 -22.71
CA GLU A 198 -18.00 -16.18 -23.44
C GLU A 198 -18.20 -17.31 -24.47
N GLN A 199 -17.11 -17.83 -25.02
CA GLN A 199 -17.12 -18.99 -25.91
C GLN A 199 -17.18 -20.34 -25.16
N GLY A 200 -17.26 -20.32 -23.82
CA GLY A 200 -17.35 -21.52 -22.99
C GLY A 200 -16.00 -22.15 -22.64
N HIS A 201 -14.88 -21.48 -22.92
CA HIS A 201 -13.56 -21.98 -22.58
C HIS A 201 -13.12 -21.46 -21.20
N GLY A 202 -12.54 -22.34 -20.37
CA GLY A 202 -12.03 -21.97 -19.05
C GLY A 202 -10.63 -21.33 -19.05
N ALA A 203 -9.91 -21.46 -20.16
CA ALA A 203 -8.55 -20.94 -20.34
C ALA A 203 -8.27 -20.59 -21.81
N THR A 204 -7.35 -19.67 -22.04
CA THR A 204 -6.86 -19.28 -23.37
C THR A 204 -5.36 -18.98 -23.34
N ILE A 205 -4.74 -18.81 -24.50
CA ILE A 205 -3.39 -18.25 -24.60
C ILE A 205 -3.51 -16.75 -24.88
N ILE A 206 -2.79 -15.94 -24.10
CA ILE A 206 -2.65 -14.50 -24.28
C ILE A 206 -1.19 -14.16 -24.66
N GLY A 207 -1.00 -13.12 -25.47
CA GLY A 207 0.32 -12.70 -25.96
C GLY A 207 0.81 -13.49 -27.17
N GLU A 208 2.02 -13.16 -27.63
CA GLU A 208 2.62 -13.71 -28.86
C GLU A 208 4.09 -14.09 -28.62
N GLY A 209 4.60 -15.05 -29.42
CA GLY A 209 5.99 -15.51 -29.36
C GLY A 209 6.38 -16.03 -27.99
N ASP A 210 7.59 -15.70 -27.54
CA ASP A 210 8.13 -16.11 -26.23
C ASP A 210 7.37 -15.51 -25.03
N ASN A 211 6.47 -14.54 -25.28
CA ASN A 211 5.63 -13.93 -24.26
C ASN A 211 4.23 -14.56 -24.15
N ALA A 212 3.92 -15.58 -24.95
CA ALA A 212 2.66 -16.28 -24.89
C ALA A 212 2.49 -17.02 -23.56
N LYS A 213 1.39 -16.76 -22.85
CA LYS A 213 1.09 -17.34 -21.53
C LYS A 213 -0.34 -17.86 -21.49
N MET A 214 -0.57 -18.90 -20.70
CA MET A 214 -1.92 -19.34 -20.37
C MET A 214 -2.60 -18.31 -19.49
N ALA A 215 -3.83 -17.94 -19.86
CA ALA A 215 -4.75 -17.18 -19.06
C ALA A 215 -5.92 -18.06 -18.62
N ASP A 216 -6.18 -18.08 -17.32
CA ASP A 216 -7.33 -18.69 -16.66
C ASP A 216 -7.91 -17.72 -15.62
N ARG A 217 -8.87 -18.20 -14.82
CA ARG A 217 -9.54 -17.39 -13.79
C ARG A 217 -8.57 -16.86 -12.72
N ALA A 218 -7.50 -17.59 -12.42
CA ALA A 218 -6.52 -17.16 -11.42
C ALA A 218 -5.66 -16.01 -11.97
N THR A 219 -5.18 -16.14 -13.20
CA THR A 219 -4.39 -15.08 -13.85
C THR A 219 -5.23 -13.83 -14.19
N ASP A 220 -6.51 -13.99 -14.54
CA ASP A 220 -7.43 -12.86 -14.73
C ASP A 220 -7.65 -12.12 -13.41
N ARG A 221 -7.83 -12.84 -12.29
CA ARG A 221 -7.94 -12.23 -10.97
C ARG A 221 -6.70 -11.41 -10.59
N ASP A 222 -5.50 -11.94 -10.84
CA ASP A 222 -4.24 -11.23 -10.61
C ASP A 222 -4.15 -9.95 -11.47
N LEU A 223 -4.42 -10.09 -12.76
CA LEU A 223 -4.40 -8.98 -13.72
C LEU A 223 -5.39 -7.87 -13.34
N ARG A 224 -6.63 -8.24 -12.97
CA ARG A 224 -7.65 -7.31 -12.48
C ARG A 224 -7.22 -6.60 -11.21
N SER A 225 -6.63 -7.33 -10.26
CA SER A 225 -6.12 -6.74 -9.01
C SER A 225 -5.08 -5.66 -9.31
N ARG A 226 -4.17 -5.92 -10.25
CA ARG A 226 -3.14 -4.95 -10.68
C ARG A 226 -3.73 -3.74 -11.40
N LEU A 227 -4.60 -3.95 -12.39
CA LEU A 227 -5.21 -2.84 -13.14
C LEU A 227 -6.13 -1.96 -12.27
N ARG A 228 -6.82 -2.56 -11.29
CA ARG A 228 -7.61 -1.81 -10.31
C ARG A 228 -6.73 -0.89 -9.45
N ARG A 229 -5.51 -1.31 -9.08
CA ARG A 229 -4.54 -0.41 -8.43
C ARG A 229 -4.10 0.72 -9.35
N TYR A 230 -3.87 0.44 -10.63
CA TYR A 230 -3.52 1.50 -11.58
C TYR A 230 -4.63 2.54 -11.73
N ALA A 231 -5.90 2.11 -11.72
CA ALA A 231 -7.03 3.03 -11.72
C ALA A 231 -7.03 3.91 -10.45
N ALA A 232 -6.82 3.31 -9.27
CA ALA A 232 -6.75 4.05 -8.01
C ALA A 232 -5.56 5.03 -7.93
N LEU A 233 -4.47 4.76 -8.65
CA LEU A 233 -3.28 5.62 -8.74
C LEU A 233 -3.38 6.67 -9.86
N GLY A 234 -4.47 6.69 -10.64
CA GLY A 234 -4.61 7.57 -11.80
C GLY A 234 -3.75 7.18 -13.01
N LEU A 235 -3.15 6.00 -13.01
CA LEU A 235 -2.35 5.45 -14.13
C LEU A 235 -3.22 4.78 -15.20
N LEU A 236 -4.46 4.42 -14.86
CA LEU A 236 -5.46 3.94 -15.79
C LEU A 236 -6.69 4.84 -15.68
N ALA A 237 -7.15 5.39 -16.79
CA ALA A 237 -8.32 6.26 -16.81
C ALA A 237 -9.55 5.54 -16.22
N ALA A 238 -10.31 6.25 -15.39
CA ALA A 238 -11.38 5.65 -14.60
C ALA A 238 -12.50 5.08 -15.48
N ASP A 239 -12.82 5.73 -16.60
CA ASP A 239 -13.80 5.24 -17.58
C ASP A 239 -13.34 3.93 -18.26
N VAL A 240 -12.06 3.84 -18.64
CA VAL A 240 -11.46 2.60 -19.17
C VAL A 240 -11.51 1.49 -18.12
N ALA A 241 -11.17 1.80 -16.87
CA ALA A 241 -11.24 0.85 -15.77
C ALA A 241 -12.67 0.35 -15.51
N HIS A 242 -13.66 1.25 -15.56
CA HIS A 242 -15.06 0.90 -15.39
C HIS A 242 -15.57 0.01 -16.52
N ASN A 243 -15.27 0.36 -17.77
CA ASN A 243 -15.66 -0.41 -18.95
C ASN A 243 -15.06 -1.82 -18.96
N ALA A 244 -13.85 -1.98 -18.41
CA ALA A 244 -13.19 -3.29 -18.23
C ALA A 244 -13.74 -4.10 -17.03
N GLY A 245 -14.69 -3.56 -16.26
CA GLY A 245 -15.26 -4.18 -15.07
C GLY A 245 -14.28 -4.25 -13.90
N LEU A 246 -13.32 -3.32 -13.81
CA LEU A 246 -12.33 -3.25 -12.74
C LEU A 246 -12.80 -2.43 -11.54
N ILE A 247 -13.67 -1.44 -11.78
CA ILE A 247 -14.25 -0.57 -10.76
C ILE A 247 -15.76 -0.45 -10.93
N SER A 248 -16.46 -0.25 -9.82
CA SER A 248 -17.90 -0.02 -9.78
C SER A 248 -18.27 1.37 -10.31
N GLY A 249 -19.56 1.58 -10.61
CA GLY A 249 -20.05 2.91 -11.03
C GLY A 249 -19.91 3.98 -9.94
N GLN A 250 -19.99 3.59 -8.67
CA GLN A 250 -19.75 4.49 -7.54
C GLN A 250 -18.28 4.94 -7.50
N GLU A 251 -17.36 3.99 -7.66
CA GLU A 251 -15.91 4.28 -7.70
C GLU A 251 -15.53 5.14 -8.90
N LEU A 252 -16.19 4.97 -10.05
CA LEU A 252 -16.01 5.85 -11.21
C LEU A 252 -16.33 7.30 -10.85
N ILE A 253 -17.48 7.55 -10.21
CA ILE A 253 -17.90 8.89 -9.80
C ILE A 253 -16.89 9.50 -8.83
N GLU A 254 -16.45 8.73 -7.83
CA GLU A 254 -15.46 9.17 -6.84
C GLU A 254 -14.12 9.55 -7.49
N LEU A 255 -13.58 8.68 -8.35
CA LEU A 255 -12.31 8.95 -9.04
C LEU A 255 -12.41 10.16 -9.98
N MET A 256 -13.51 10.30 -10.73
CA MET A 256 -13.71 11.46 -11.60
C MET A 256 -13.81 12.77 -10.80
N SER A 257 -14.51 12.77 -9.66
CA SER A 257 -14.65 13.95 -8.80
C SER A 257 -13.33 14.38 -8.14
N SER A 258 -12.44 13.42 -7.84
CA SER A 258 -11.13 13.70 -7.25
C SER A 258 -10.16 14.38 -8.22
N THR A 259 -10.30 14.09 -9.52
CA THR A 259 -9.48 14.69 -10.59
C THR A 259 -9.81 16.17 -10.79
N GLU A 260 -11.08 16.58 -10.62
CA GLU A 260 -11.53 17.97 -10.75
C GLU A 260 -11.16 18.85 -9.54
N ALA A 261 -10.97 18.26 -8.36
CA ALA A 261 -10.56 18.98 -7.15
C ALA A 261 -9.05 19.29 -7.08
N GLY A 262 -8.25 18.67 -7.96
CA GLY A 262 -6.79 18.82 -8.01
C GLY A 262 -6.27 19.73 -9.14
N SER A 263 -7.16 20.31 -9.96
CA SER A 263 -6.86 21.27 -11.04
C SER A 263 -7.19 22.72 -10.65
#